data_AF-A0A6L4ZTQ3-F1
#
_entry.id   AF-A0A6L4ZTQ3-F1
#
_cell.length_a   1.000
_cell.length_b   1.000
_cell.length_c   1.000
_cell.angle_alpha   90.00
_cell.angle_beta   90.00
_cell.angle_gamma   90.00
#
_symmetry.space_group_name_H-M   'P 1'
#
loop_
_entity.id
_entity.type
_entity.pdbx_description
1 polymer ?
#
loop_
_entity_poly.entity_id
_entity_poly.type
_entity_poly.pdbx_seq_one_letter_code
_entity_poly.pdbx_strand_id
1 'polypeptide(L)'
;MDLPERKISFEKWWPNLRRTGYTVTSAEDRIYNCFAWAANVTTTCWDPLPVEGKDTYWPEGVPRVNTVEAFIQAYETIGFKTCDTPDLEPGVEKIVIYANNGVPDHAARQLPSGRWTSKIGDYEDIEHDINAFEGGKYFGEITAILKRPIGL
;
A
#
# COMPACT_ATOMS: atom_id res chain seq x y z
N MET A 1 2.77 -13.68 21.67
CA MET A 1 2.06 -14.80 21.04
C MET A 1 2.88 -15.16 19.81
N ASP A 2 3.44 -16.35 19.77
CA ASP A 2 4.40 -16.75 18.73
C ASP A 2 3.76 -16.69 17.34
N LEU A 3 4.46 -16.00 16.43
CA LEU A 3 4.07 -15.69 15.05
C LEU A 3 4.45 -16.74 13.94
N PRO A 4 4.70 -18.05 14.19
CA PRO A 4 4.98 -18.98 13.09
C PRO A 4 3.80 -19.21 12.14
N GLU A 5 2.57 -19.39 12.65
CA GLU A 5 1.42 -19.76 11.82
C GLU A 5 0.94 -18.65 10.89
N ARG A 6 1.13 -17.38 11.27
CA ARG A 6 0.78 -16.21 10.44
C ARG A 6 1.80 -15.96 9.33
N LYS A 7 3.10 -16.24 9.56
CA LYS A 7 4.09 -16.21 8.47
C LYS A 7 3.77 -17.25 7.39
N ILE A 8 3.28 -18.42 7.81
CA ILE A 8 2.89 -19.52 6.93
C ILE A 8 1.68 -19.13 6.03
N SER A 9 0.80 -18.21 6.45
CA SER A 9 -0.35 -17.80 5.61
C SER A 9 0.03 -16.80 4.51
N PHE A 10 0.87 -15.79 4.80
CA PHE A 10 1.25 -14.81 3.78
C PHE A 10 2.11 -15.42 2.68
N GLU A 11 3.10 -16.24 3.03
CA GLU A 11 3.95 -16.92 2.03
C GLU A 11 3.15 -17.91 1.16
N LYS A 12 2.02 -18.42 1.65
CA LYS A 12 1.12 -19.26 0.85
C LYS A 12 0.38 -18.46 -0.23
N TRP A 13 0.08 -17.19 0.04
CA TRP A 13 -0.63 -16.31 -0.88
C TRP A 13 0.30 -15.52 -1.79
N TRP A 14 1.49 -15.17 -1.28
CA TRP A 14 2.54 -14.45 -1.99
C TRP A 14 3.88 -15.15 -1.75
N PRO A 15 4.19 -16.22 -2.52
CA PRO A 15 5.42 -17.00 -2.34
C PRO A 15 6.70 -16.16 -2.45
N ASN A 16 6.65 -15.05 -3.18
CA ASN A 16 7.78 -14.14 -3.33
C ASN A 16 8.18 -13.45 -2.03
N LEU A 17 7.29 -13.29 -1.04
CA LEU A 17 7.64 -12.80 0.30
C LEU A 17 8.75 -13.64 0.94
N ARG A 18 8.71 -14.96 0.77
CA ARG A 18 9.75 -15.87 1.27
C ARG A 18 11.07 -15.70 0.52
N ARG A 19 10.98 -15.51 -0.80
CA ARG A 19 12.15 -15.41 -1.69
C ARG A 19 12.92 -14.10 -1.49
N THR A 20 12.20 -12.99 -1.33
CA THR A 20 12.79 -11.64 -1.23
C THR A 20 12.96 -11.17 0.22
N GLY A 21 12.30 -11.84 1.16
CA GLY A 21 12.36 -11.53 2.58
C GLY A 21 11.43 -10.38 2.98
N TYR A 22 10.76 -10.56 4.11
CA TYR A 22 9.88 -9.57 4.71
C TYR A 22 9.94 -9.59 6.23
N THR A 23 9.59 -8.46 6.83
CA THR A 23 9.58 -8.25 8.27
C THR A 23 8.22 -7.75 8.68
N VAL A 24 7.61 -8.36 9.70
CA VAL A 24 6.40 -7.82 10.33
C VAL A 24 6.83 -6.68 11.24
N THR A 25 6.22 -5.50 11.08
CA THR A 25 6.64 -4.27 11.75
C THR A 25 5.62 -3.72 12.74
N SER A 26 4.42 -4.29 12.80
CA SER A 26 3.37 -3.87 13.73
C SER A 26 2.52 -5.05 14.21
N ALA A 27 1.64 -4.77 15.18
CA ALA A 27 0.56 -5.69 15.54
C ALA A 27 -0.62 -5.55 14.56
N GLU A 28 -1.57 -6.48 14.64
CA GLU A 28 -2.85 -6.39 13.92
C GLU A 28 -3.59 -5.10 14.31
N ASP A 29 -4.04 -4.35 13.30
CA ASP A 29 -4.83 -3.13 13.48
C ASP A 29 -5.82 -3.00 12.33
N ARG A 30 -7.10 -2.72 12.63
CA ARG A 30 -8.18 -2.62 11.64
C ARG A 30 -8.62 -1.18 11.36
N ILE A 31 -7.99 -0.19 12.01
CA ILE A 31 -8.37 1.23 11.94
C ILE A 31 -8.06 1.85 10.57
N TYR A 32 -7.02 1.37 9.90
CA TYR A 32 -6.58 1.88 8.60
C TYR A 32 -6.31 0.72 7.63
N ASN A 33 -6.22 1.03 6.34
CA ASN A 33 -5.92 0.07 5.27
C ASN A 33 -4.58 0.40 4.60
N CYS A 34 -4.18 -0.38 3.58
CA CYS A 34 -2.94 -0.17 2.84
C CYS A 34 -2.87 1.19 2.13
N PHE A 35 -4.01 1.70 1.64
CA PHE A 35 -4.07 3.01 0.99
C PHE A 35 -3.82 4.16 1.98
N ALA A 36 -4.43 4.09 3.17
CA ALA A 36 -4.15 5.03 4.25
C ALA A 36 -2.70 4.92 4.72
N TRP A 37 -2.17 3.70 4.89
CA TRP A 37 -0.77 3.48 5.27
C TRP A 37 0.21 4.11 4.27
N ALA A 38 -0.04 3.95 2.97
CA ALA A 38 0.75 4.55 1.92
C ALA A 38 0.72 6.10 1.98
N ALA A 39 -0.41 6.69 2.37
CA ALA A 39 -0.55 8.13 2.66
C ALA A 39 0.11 8.58 3.99
N ASN A 40 0.69 7.65 4.77
CA ASN A 40 1.17 7.88 6.13
C ASN A 40 0.06 8.24 7.14
N VAL A 41 -1.11 7.61 6.99
CA VAL A 41 -2.29 7.78 7.84
C VAL A 41 -2.62 6.47 8.54
N THR A 42 -2.76 6.51 9.87
CA THR A 42 -3.05 5.33 10.71
C THR A 42 -4.35 5.45 11.50
N THR A 43 -5.22 6.40 11.17
CA THR A 43 -6.41 6.75 11.97
C THR A 43 -7.73 6.49 11.27
N THR A 44 -7.72 6.12 9.98
CA THR A 44 -8.92 5.82 9.19
C THR A 44 -8.53 5.05 7.92
N CYS A 45 -9.46 4.29 7.34
CA CYS A 45 -9.27 3.71 6.02
C CYS A 45 -9.41 4.78 4.93
N TRP A 46 -8.61 4.69 3.88
CA TRP A 46 -8.83 5.46 2.65
C TRP A 46 -9.57 4.59 1.65
N ASP A 47 -10.81 4.94 1.33
CA ASP A 47 -11.66 4.19 0.41
C ASP A 47 -12.69 5.11 -0.25
N PRO A 48 -12.87 5.09 -1.59
CA PRO A 48 -13.87 5.92 -2.26
C PRO A 48 -15.30 5.54 -1.87
N LEU A 49 -15.53 4.27 -1.53
CA LEU A 49 -16.84 3.73 -1.17
C LEU A 49 -16.89 3.41 0.32
N PRO A 50 -18.06 3.54 0.97
CA PRO A 50 -18.22 3.12 2.36
C PRO A 50 -17.89 1.63 2.52
N VAL A 51 -17.05 1.31 3.50
CA VAL A 51 -16.74 -0.07 3.91
C VAL A 51 -17.52 -0.37 5.18
N GLU A 52 -18.28 -1.48 5.18
CA GLU A 52 -19.09 -1.87 6.32
C GLU A 52 -18.23 -2.04 7.58
N GLY A 53 -18.64 -1.39 8.67
CA GLY A 53 -17.96 -1.48 9.97
C GLY A 53 -16.65 -0.70 10.06
N LYS A 54 -16.31 0.16 9.08
CA LYS A 54 -15.10 0.98 9.11
C LYS A 54 -15.37 2.45 8.82
N ASP A 55 -14.70 3.31 9.57
CA ASP A 55 -14.62 4.74 9.22
C ASP A 55 -13.72 4.90 8.00
N THR A 56 -14.27 5.51 6.95
CA THR A 56 -13.59 5.72 5.66
C THR A 56 -13.47 7.21 5.34
N TYR A 57 -12.28 7.59 4.92
CA TYR A 57 -11.97 8.89 4.37
C TYR A 57 -11.80 8.79 2.85
N TRP A 58 -12.29 9.80 2.14
CA TRP A 58 -11.96 10.05 0.76
C TRP A 58 -11.86 11.56 0.53
N PRO A 59 -10.83 12.07 -0.18
CA PRO A 59 -10.67 13.50 -0.38
C PRO A 59 -11.86 14.15 -1.11
N GLU A 60 -12.19 15.38 -0.72
CA GLU A 60 -13.19 16.18 -1.41
C GLU A 60 -12.74 16.52 -2.84
N GLY A 61 -13.68 16.53 -3.79
CA GLY A 61 -13.40 16.81 -5.20
C GLY A 61 -12.83 15.64 -6.00
N VAL A 62 -12.48 14.52 -5.36
CA VAL A 62 -12.02 13.30 -6.03
C VAL A 62 -13.21 12.37 -6.31
N PRO A 63 -13.35 11.82 -7.54
CA PRO A 63 -14.40 10.85 -7.86
C PRO A 63 -14.42 9.66 -6.88
N ARG A 64 -15.61 9.30 -6.39
CA ARG A 64 -15.83 8.15 -5.51
C ARG A 64 -16.05 6.87 -6.32
N VAL A 65 -15.02 6.43 -7.02
CA VAL A 65 -15.03 5.21 -7.85
C VAL A 65 -13.74 4.41 -7.64
N ASN A 66 -13.83 3.08 -7.76
CA ASN A 66 -12.69 2.17 -7.61
C ASN A 66 -11.88 2.03 -8.91
N THR A 67 -11.19 3.09 -9.31
CA THR A 67 -10.27 3.07 -10.47
C THR A 67 -8.90 3.60 -10.07
N VAL A 68 -7.84 3.17 -10.78
CA VAL A 68 -6.48 3.64 -10.54
C VAL A 68 -6.39 5.17 -10.61
N GLU A 69 -7.08 5.81 -11.56
CA GLU A 69 -7.08 7.25 -11.74
C GLU A 69 -7.68 8.00 -10.54
N ALA A 70 -8.75 7.47 -9.93
CA ALA A 70 -9.35 8.07 -8.74
C ALA A 70 -8.40 7.99 -7.53
N PHE A 71 -7.68 6.89 -7.37
CA PHE A 71 -6.67 6.76 -6.33
C PHE A 71 -5.46 7.66 -6.57
N ILE A 72 -5.00 7.80 -7.82
CA ILE A 72 -3.96 8.78 -8.18
C ILE A 72 -4.41 10.18 -7.76
N GLN A 73 -5.62 10.61 -8.16
CA GLN A 73 -6.18 11.91 -7.78
C GLN A 73 -6.28 12.08 -6.26
N ALA A 74 -6.65 11.03 -5.53
CA ALA A 74 -6.68 11.06 -4.07
C ALA A 74 -5.30 11.36 -3.47
N TYR A 75 -4.24 10.69 -3.93
CA TYR A 75 -2.88 10.96 -3.47
C TYR A 75 -2.34 12.32 -3.93
N GLU A 76 -2.76 12.81 -5.10
CA GLU A 76 -2.42 14.16 -5.58
C GLU A 76 -2.89 15.25 -4.62
N THR A 77 -4.03 15.05 -3.92
CA THR A 77 -4.52 16.00 -2.90
C THR A 77 -3.56 16.20 -1.73
N ILE A 78 -2.65 15.24 -1.49
CA ILE A 78 -1.61 15.31 -0.45
C ILE A 78 -0.20 15.44 -1.03
N GLY A 79 -0.10 15.96 -2.26
CA GLY A 79 1.14 16.40 -2.89
C GLY A 79 1.90 15.35 -3.69
N PHE A 80 1.38 14.13 -3.83
CA PHE A 80 1.96 13.15 -4.75
C PHE A 80 1.74 13.54 -6.21
N LYS A 81 2.64 13.07 -7.08
CA LYS A 81 2.53 13.16 -8.55
C LYS A 81 3.02 11.85 -9.15
N THR A 82 2.50 11.46 -10.31
CA THR A 82 2.97 10.27 -11.02
C THR A 82 4.45 10.37 -11.40
N CYS A 83 5.14 9.23 -11.42
CA CYS A 83 6.51 9.12 -11.92
C CYS A 83 6.76 7.74 -12.54
N ASP A 84 7.84 7.61 -13.30
CA ASP A 84 8.06 6.44 -14.15
C ASP A 84 8.82 5.31 -13.45
N THR A 85 9.60 5.60 -12.39
CA THR A 85 10.47 4.61 -11.77
C THR A 85 10.24 4.47 -10.26
N PRO A 86 10.41 3.25 -9.71
CA PRO A 86 10.35 3.00 -8.28
C PRO A 86 11.71 3.23 -7.57
N ASP A 87 12.74 3.65 -8.31
CA ASP A 87 14.11 3.78 -7.79
C ASP A 87 14.17 4.74 -6.60
N LEU A 88 14.99 4.43 -5.60
CA LEU A 88 15.14 5.30 -4.43
C LEU A 88 15.75 6.65 -4.83
N GLU A 89 15.09 7.75 -4.47
CA GLU A 89 15.56 9.12 -4.69
C GLU A 89 15.76 9.82 -3.33
N PRO A 90 16.95 10.35 -3.00
CA PRO A 90 17.15 11.11 -1.77
C PRO A 90 16.18 12.29 -1.64
N GLY A 91 15.54 12.42 -0.48
CA GLY A 91 14.58 13.50 -0.21
C GLY A 91 13.21 13.32 -0.87
N VAL A 92 12.92 12.15 -1.44
CA VAL A 92 11.66 11.85 -2.12
C VAL A 92 11.02 10.60 -1.51
N GLU A 93 9.74 10.69 -1.20
CA GLU A 93 8.90 9.56 -0.80
C GLU A 93 8.13 9.08 -2.01
N LYS A 94 8.10 7.76 -2.20
CA LYS A 94 7.34 7.12 -3.27
C LYS A 94 6.26 6.20 -2.72
N ILE A 95 5.19 6.05 -3.49
CA ILE A 95 4.18 5.01 -3.31
C ILE A 95 3.96 4.25 -4.62
N VAL A 96 3.49 3.02 -4.49
CA VAL A 96 3.00 2.19 -5.59
C VAL A 96 1.54 1.84 -5.34
N ILE A 97 0.77 1.74 -6.42
CA ILE A 97 -0.60 1.22 -6.43
C ILE A 97 -0.59 -0.07 -7.24
N TYR A 98 -1.01 -1.16 -6.62
CA TYR A 98 -1.27 -2.43 -7.29
C TYR A 98 -2.74 -2.48 -7.70
N ALA A 99 -3.01 -3.06 -8.88
CA ALA A 99 -4.36 -3.18 -9.38
C ALA A 99 -4.58 -4.48 -10.17
N ASN A 100 -5.77 -5.04 -10.02
CA ASN A 100 -6.26 -6.17 -10.80
C ASN A 100 -7.30 -5.65 -11.81
N ASN A 101 -7.05 -5.85 -13.10
CA ASN A 101 -7.94 -5.41 -14.18
C ASN A 101 -8.36 -3.92 -14.06
N GLY A 102 -7.44 -3.04 -13.66
CA GLY A 102 -7.69 -1.61 -13.48
C GLY A 102 -8.38 -1.22 -12.17
N VAL A 103 -8.67 -2.18 -11.29
CA VAL A 103 -9.24 -1.95 -9.96
C VAL A 103 -8.13 -1.99 -8.91
N PRO A 104 -7.86 -0.90 -8.18
CA PRO A 104 -6.86 -0.89 -7.11
C PRO A 104 -7.20 -1.87 -6.00
N ASP A 105 -6.21 -2.64 -5.55
CA ASP A 105 -6.38 -3.62 -4.45
C ASP A 105 -5.31 -3.53 -3.36
N HIS A 106 -4.18 -2.88 -3.64
CA HIS A 106 -3.11 -2.70 -2.66
C HIS A 106 -2.28 -1.44 -2.93
N ALA A 107 -1.62 -0.94 -1.89
CA ALA A 107 -0.65 0.13 -2.00
C ALA A 107 0.50 -0.05 -1.01
N ALA A 108 1.68 0.40 -1.40
CA ALA A 108 2.88 0.37 -0.57
C ALA A 108 3.67 1.68 -0.69
N ARG A 109 4.44 2.00 0.34
CA ARG A 109 5.27 3.20 0.44
C ARG A 109 6.74 2.85 0.57
N GLN A 110 7.60 3.56 -0.14
CA GLN A 110 9.03 3.35 -0.08
C GLN A 110 9.63 3.93 1.21
N LEU A 111 10.49 3.14 1.85
CA LEU A 111 11.28 3.54 3.00
C LEU A 111 12.64 4.12 2.55
N PRO A 112 13.32 4.91 3.40
CA PRO A 112 14.67 5.42 3.09
C PRO A 112 15.72 4.33 2.84
N SER A 113 15.45 3.08 3.25
CA SER A 113 16.29 1.92 2.96
C SER A 113 16.16 1.41 1.50
N GLY A 114 15.21 1.92 0.73
CA GLY A 114 14.82 1.40 -0.58
C GLY A 114 13.83 0.24 -0.53
N ARG A 115 13.56 -0.31 0.67
CA ARG A 115 12.49 -1.29 0.87
C ARG A 115 11.13 -0.63 0.91
N TRP A 116 10.07 -1.44 0.84
CA TRP A 116 8.69 -0.97 0.77
C TRP A 116 7.95 -1.40 2.03
N THR A 117 6.97 -0.61 2.45
CA THR A 117 6.09 -0.94 3.57
C THR A 117 4.63 -0.86 3.15
N SER A 118 3.85 -1.84 3.60
CA SER A 118 2.41 -1.88 3.35
C SER A 118 1.67 -2.60 4.45
N LYS A 119 0.37 -2.29 4.57
CA LYS A 119 -0.55 -3.00 5.45
C LYS A 119 -1.16 -4.21 4.75
N ILE A 120 -1.19 -5.38 5.39
CA ILE A 120 -1.81 -6.58 4.81
C ILE A 120 -3.25 -6.73 5.29
N GLY A 121 -4.19 -6.16 4.54
CA GLY A 121 -5.61 -6.21 4.89
C GLY A 121 -5.89 -5.68 6.30
N ASP A 122 -6.57 -6.48 7.11
CA ASP A 122 -6.90 -6.17 8.51
C ASP A 122 -5.80 -6.56 9.50
N TYR A 123 -4.67 -7.07 9.01
CA TYR A 123 -3.60 -7.67 9.80
C TYR A 123 -2.47 -6.67 10.10
N GLU A 124 -1.23 -7.15 10.08
CA GLU A 124 -0.03 -6.39 10.38
C GLU A 124 0.45 -5.55 9.18
N ASP A 125 1.28 -4.56 9.48
CA ASP A 125 2.13 -3.92 8.48
C ASP A 125 3.41 -4.73 8.33
N ILE A 126 3.90 -4.76 7.09
CA ILE A 126 5.14 -5.43 6.75
C ILE A 126 6.08 -4.49 6.02
N GLU A 127 7.36 -4.72 6.22
CA GLU A 127 8.41 -4.25 5.33
C GLU A 127 8.73 -5.38 4.34
N HIS A 128 8.77 -5.10 3.04
CA HIS A 128 8.93 -6.07 1.96
C HIS A 128 9.73 -5.51 0.78
N ASP A 129 10.14 -6.39 -0.14
CA ASP A 129 10.67 -5.99 -1.45
C ASP A 129 9.55 -5.52 -2.37
N ILE A 130 9.84 -4.68 -3.36
CA ILE A 130 8.82 -4.20 -4.31
C ILE A 130 8.13 -5.35 -5.06
N ASN A 131 8.88 -6.43 -5.33
CA ASN A 131 8.42 -7.61 -6.06
C ASN A 131 7.80 -8.68 -5.14
N ALA A 132 7.57 -8.36 -3.87
CA ALA A 132 7.09 -9.32 -2.87
C ALA A 132 5.76 -9.98 -3.22
N PHE A 133 4.91 -9.29 -3.99
CA PHE A 133 3.57 -9.76 -4.33
C PHE A 133 3.41 -10.27 -5.76
N GLU A 134 4.43 -10.13 -6.60
CA GLU A 134 4.41 -10.59 -8.01
C GLU A 134 4.02 -12.07 -8.11
N GLY A 135 3.11 -12.38 -9.03
CA GLY A 135 2.61 -13.75 -9.24
C GLY A 135 1.85 -14.34 -8.05
N GLY A 136 1.48 -13.50 -7.08
CA GLY A 136 0.67 -13.89 -5.94
C GLY A 136 -0.82 -14.01 -6.27
N LYS A 137 -1.60 -14.36 -5.25
CA LYS A 137 -3.02 -14.71 -5.44
C LYS A 137 -3.98 -13.51 -5.44
N TYR A 138 -3.70 -12.48 -4.64
CA TYR A 138 -4.71 -11.48 -4.26
C TYR A 138 -4.42 -10.06 -4.73
N PHE A 139 -3.15 -9.68 -4.80
CA PHE A 139 -2.77 -8.34 -5.25
C PHE A 139 -2.41 -8.42 -6.72
N GLY A 140 -2.82 -7.42 -7.48
CA GLY A 140 -2.47 -7.32 -8.88
C GLY A 140 -1.04 -6.84 -9.09
N GLU A 141 -0.79 -6.27 -10.25
CA GLU A 141 0.51 -5.75 -10.63
C GLU A 141 0.61 -4.25 -10.33
N ILE A 142 1.84 -3.75 -10.17
CA ILE A 142 2.09 -2.32 -10.01
C ILE A 142 1.60 -1.60 -11.26
N THR A 143 0.58 -0.75 -11.10
CA THR A 143 -0.05 -0.02 -12.21
C THR A 143 0.25 1.47 -12.16
N ALA A 144 0.58 2.01 -10.98
CA ALA A 144 1.01 3.40 -10.82
C ALA A 144 2.12 3.53 -9.78
N ILE A 145 3.04 4.46 -10.05
CA ILE A 145 4.08 4.89 -9.12
C ILE A 145 3.92 6.40 -8.95
N LEU A 146 3.91 6.86 -7.72
CA LEU A 146 3.81 8.27 -7.40
C LEU A 146 4.92 8.70 -6.46
N LYS A 147 5.27 9.98 -6.51
CA LYS A 147 6.29 10.58 -5.67
C LYS A 147 5.91 11.95 -5.13
N ARG A 148 6.47 12.30 -3.96
CA ARG A 148 6.46 13.65 -3.40
C ARG A 148 7.76 13.94 -2.63
N PRO A 149 8.15 15.21 -2.43
CA PRO A 149 9.24 15.55 -1.52
C PRO A 149 8.95 15.09 -0.09
N ILE A 150 9.95 14.53 0.60
CA ILE A 150 9.88 14.26 2.05
C ILE A 150 10.06 15.58 2.78
N GLY A 151 8.96 16.15 3.29
CA GLY A 151 8.98 17.33 4.16
C GLY A 151 9.52 18.60 3.51
N LEU A 152 8.73 19.67 3.57
CA LEU A 152 9.28 21.02 3.75
C LEU A 152 8.98 21.42 5.19
#